data_AF-A0A256YR75-F1
#
_entry.id   AF-A0A256YR75-F1
#
_cell.length_a   1.000
_cell.length_b   1.000
_cell.length_c   1.000
_cell.angle_alpha   90.00
_cell.angle_beta   90.00
_cell.angle_gamma   90.00
#
_symmetry.space_group_name_H-M   'P 1'
#
loop_
_entity.id
_entity.type
_entity.pdbx_description
1 polymer ?
#
loop_
_entity_poly.entity_id
_entity_poly.type
_entity_poly.pdbx_seq_one_letter_code
_entity_poly.pdbx_strand_id
1 'polypeptide(L)'
;MRLSTPFSGDPGKLYYNAPLKVPELEGSHILITRAGSTMEEVIGDPEGSIGLFGYHEGKLDLVWGSGPPTSELSSHLLILSMKKGNVVMHCHMDAVLRFSSNHPGGRTLPGGFGSVGWFEPGSPELAFATMNAMKEHNTVLWMGHGAISCAGSVDECIGNLLELERELEEILDG
;
A
#
# COMPACT_ATOMS: atom_id res chain seq x y z
N MET A 1 -24.22 -1.19 -5.46
CA MET A 1 -24.83 0.10 -5.05
C MET A 1 -23.89 1.20 -5.48
N ARG A 2 -24.17 1.92 -6.58
CA ARG A 2 -23.36 3.08 -7.01
C ARG A 2 -23.86 4.28 -6.21
N LEU A 3 -23.06 4.74 -5.25
CA LEU A 3 -23.28 6.03 -4.59
C LEU A 3 -22.84 7.12 -5.58
N SER A 4 -23.77 7.59 -6.40
CA SER A 4 -23.57 8.79 -7.23
C SER A 4 -23.84 10.01 -6.36
N THR A 5 -22.83 10.53 -5.70
CA THR A 5 -22.83 11.91 -5.19
C THR A 5 -21.74 12.72 -5.91
N PRO A 6 -22.02 13.99 -6.26
CA PRO A 6 -21.10 14.77 -7.07
C PRO A 6 -19.81 15.03 -6.31
N PHE A 7 -18.68 14.70 -6.94
CA PHE A 7 -17.35 15.00 -6.43
C PHE A 7 -17.00 16.46 -6.70
N SER A 8 -16.36 17.09 -5.71
CA SER A 8 -15.91 18.49 -5.62
C SER A 8 -16.97 19.60 -5.42
N GLY A 9 -16.69 20.47 -4.44
CA GLY A 9 -17.24 21.83 -4.38
C GLY A 9 -17.98 22.23 -3.11
N ASP A 10 -18.24 21.33 -2.16
CA ASP A 10 -18.97 21.69 -0.93
C ASP A 10 -18.01 22.27 0.11
N PRO A 11 -18.10 23.57 0.48
CA PRO A 11 -17.15 24.28 1.34
C PRO A 11 -17.06 23.79 2.81
N GLY A 12 -17.52 22.58 3.12
CA GLY A 12 -17.43 21.92 4.42
C GLY A 12 -16.85 20.51 4.42
N LYS A 13 -16.49 19.93 3.26
CA LYS A 13 -15.91 18.58 3.21
C LYS A 13 -14.39 18.61 3.34
N LEU A 14 -13.87 17.81 4.27
CA LEU A 14 -12.44 17.58 4.46
C LEU A 14 -11.88 16.79 3.29
N TYR A 15 -10.80 17.29 2.69
CA TYR A 15 -10.10 16.61 1.60
C TYR A 15 -8.59 16.65 1.79
N TYR A 16 -7.89 15.71 1.16
CA TYR A 16 -6.44 15.61 1.15
C TYR A 16 -5.93 15.61 -0.29
N ASN A 17 -4.80 16.27 -0.55
CA ASN A 17 -4.18 16.20 -1.87
C ASN A 17 -3.38 14.90 -1.98
N ALA A 18 -3.61 14.14 -3.04
CA ALA A 18 -2.76 12.99 -3.34
C ALA A 18 -1.35 13.50 -3.71
N PRO A 19 -0.27 12.89 -3.19
CA PRO A 19 1.10 13.30 -3.53
C PRO A 19 1.39 13.12 -5.03
N LEU A 20 0.73 12.15 -5.67
CA LEU A 20 0.79 11.86 -7.09
C LEU A 20 -0.62 11.89 -7.69
N LYS A 21 -0.74 12.47 -8.89
CA LYS A 21 -1.97 12.39 -9.68
C LYS A 21 -2.01 11.06 -10.41
N VAL A 22 -3.13 10.36 -10.27
CA VAL A 22 -3.36 9.00 -10.78
C VAL A 22 -4.74 8.98 -11.44
N PRO A 23 -4.86 9.47 -12.68
CA PRO A 23 -6.15 9.65 -13.37
C PRO A 23 -6.95 8.35 -13.52
N GLU A 24 -6.29 7.20 -13.51
CA GLU A 24 -6.91 5.88 -13.60
C GLU A 24 -7.83 5.57 -12.41
N LEU A 25 -7.65 6.27 -11.28
CA LEU A 25 -8.46 6.11 -10.07
C LEU A 25 -9.64 7.09 -10.01
N GLU A 26 -9.85 7.93 -11.03
CA GLU A 26 -10.92 8.93 -11.06
C GLU A 26 -12.31 8.31 -10.76
N GLY A 27 -13.01 8.90 -9.78
CA GLY A 27 -14.33 8.43 -9.31
C GLY A 27 -14.30 7.16 -8.46
N SER A 28 -13.12 6.60 -8.17
CA SER A 28 -12.96 5.43 -7.30
C SER A 28 -13.11 5.80 -5.83
N HIS A 29 -13.43 4.80 -5.01
CA HIS A 29 -13.40 4.92 -3.56
C HIS A 29 -12.31 4.02 -2.99
N ILE A 30 -11.56 4.53 -2.03
CA ILE A 30 -10.39 3.90 -1.45
C ILE A 30 -10.57 3.91 0.06
N LEU A 31 -10.58 2.71 0.66
CA LEU A 31 -10.54 2.53 2.10
C LEU A 31 -9.07 2.35 2.49
N ILE A 32 -8.54 3.21 3.36
CA ILE A 32 -7.12 3.17 3.72
C ILE A 32 -6.93 3.55 5.20
N THR A 33 -5.90 2.98 5.82
CA THR A 33 -5.52 3.31 7.19
C THR A 33 -5.11 4.77 7.32
N ARG A 34 -5.47 5.37 8.45
CA ARG A 34 -5.05 6.72 8.83
C ARG A 34 -3.55 6.72 9.11
N ALA A 35 -2.87 7.81 8.74
CA ALA A 35 -1.46 7.97 9.11
C ALA A 35 -1.27 7.89 10.63
N GLY A 36 -0.31 7.07 11.05
CA GLY A 36 0.05 6.86 12.45
C GLY A 36 -0.88 5.92 13.22
N SER A 37 -1.90 5.32 12.59
CA SER A 37 -2.75 4.32 13.24
C SER A 37 -2.12 2.93 13.24
N THR A 38 -2.38 2.16 14.29
CA THR A 38 -1.98 0.73 14.36
C THR A 38 -3.12 -0.20 13.92
N MET A 39 -2.79 -1.46 13.62
CA MET A 39 -3.82 -2.45 13.28
C MET A 39 -4.67 -2.85 14.50
N GLU A 40 -4.12 -2.76 15.72
CA GLU A 40 -4.89 -2.95 16.96
C GLU A 40 -5.93 -1.84 17.14
N GLU A 41 -5.57 -0.58 16.85
CA GLU A 41 -6.52 0.53 16.86
C GLU A 41 -7.62 0.35 15.82
N VAL A 42 -7.29 -0.17 14.63
CA VAL A 42 -8.29 -0.51 13.60
C VAL A 42 -9.33 -1.51 14.13
N ILE A 43 -8.92 -2.49 14.92
CA ILE A 43 -9.84 -3.48 15.52
C ILE A 43 -10.74 -2.82 16.58
N GLY A 44 -10.17 -1.92 17.42
CA GLY A 44 -10.87 -1.30 18.54
C GLY A 44 -11.73 -0.09 18.19
N ASP A 45 -11.26 0.73 17.24
CA ASP A 45 -11.89 1.97 16.78
C ASP A 45 -11.60 2.18 15.27
N PRO A 46 -12.36 1.49 14.39
CA PRO A 46 -12.15 1.60 12.94
C PRO A 46 -12.47 3.00 12.41
N GLU A 47 -13.44 3.72 12.99
CA GLU A 47 -13.82 5.06 12.54
C GLU A 47 -12.69 6.09 12.84
N GLY A 48 -12.00 5.93 13.97
CA GLY A 48 -10.82 6.71 14.36
C GLY A 48 -9.50 6.28 13.70
N SER A 49 -9.49 5.18 12.95
CA SER A 49 -8.25 4.56 12.45
C SER A 49 -8.21 4.30 10.93
N ILE A 50 -9.35 4.38 10.25
CA ILE A 50 -9.48 4.19 8.80
C ILE A 50 -10.24 5.39 8.22
N GLY A 51 -9.89 5.77 6.99
CA GLY A 51 -10.69 6.69 6.18
C GLY A 51 -11.17 6.04 4.89
N LEU A 52 -12.43 6.28 4.54
CA LEU A 52 -12.98 6.03 3.21
C LEU A 52 -12.91 7.32 2.42
N PHE A 53 -12.17 7.33 1.33
CA PHE A 53 -11.96 8.50 0.48
C PHE A 53 -12.51 8.25 -0.91
N GLY A 54 -13.12 9.25 -1.52
CA GLY A 54 -13.37 9.25 -2.96
C GLY A 54 -12.29 10.05 -3.68
N TYR A 55 -11.83 9.54 -4.82
CA TYR A 55 -10.75 10.14 -5.59
C TYR A 55 -11.28 11.00 -6.74
N HIS A 56 -10.86 12.26 -6.81
CA HIS A 56 -11.25 13.20 -7.85
C HIS A 56 -10.17 14.24 -8.15
N GLU A 57 -9.69 14.31 -9.40
CA GLU A 57 -8.71 15.30 -9.88
C GLU A 57 -7.41 15.40 -9.03
N GLY A 58 -6.98 14.30 -8.41
CA GLY A 58 -5.82 14.29 -7.51
C GLY A 58 -6.15 14.67 -6.06
N LYS A 59 -7.43 14.72 -5.69
CA LYS A 59 -7.90 14.92 -4.32
C LYS A 59 -8.56 13.65 -3.79
N LEU A 60 -8.44 13.47 -2.49
CA LEU A 60 -9.09 12.42 -1.71
C LEU A 60 -10.10 13.10 -0.78
N ASP A 61 -11.36 13.10 -1.19
CA ASP A 61 -12.47 13.64 -0.42
C ASP A 61 -12.86 12.62 0.66
N LEU A 62 -12.80 13.00 1.94
CA LEU A 62 -13.20 12.10 3.03
C LEU A 62 -14.73 11.89 3.01
N VAL A 63 -15.13 10.63 2.90
CA VAL A 63 -16.54 10.18 2.86
C VAL A 63 -16.98 9.66 4.22
N TRP A 64 -16.11 8.91 4.91
CA TRP A 64 -16.38 8.33 6.23
C TRP A 64 -15.05 8.03 6.96
N GLY A 65 -15.09 7.97 8.29
CA GLY A 65 -13.91 7.67 9.10
C GLY A 65 -13.08 8.91 9.40
N SER A 66 -11.75 8.75 9.44
CA SER A 66 -10.88 9.81 9.97
C SER A 66 -9.54 9.98 9.25
N GLY A 67 -9.07 11.23 9.38
CA GLY A 67 -7.67 11.62 9.31
C GLY A 67 -7.07 11.76 7.92
N PRO A 68 -5.80 12.24 7.87
CA PRO A 68 -5.03 12.12 6.66
C PRO A 68 -4.74 10.64 6.38
N PRO A 69 -4.78 10.23 5.11
CA PRO A 69 -4.38 8.88 4.70
C PRO A 69 -2.90 8.63 5.04
N THR A 70 -2.50 7.35 5.10
CA THR A 70 -1.10 6.92 5.31
C THR A 70 -0.06 7.75 4.54
N SER A 71 1.11 7.97 5.13
CA SER A 71 2.24 8.65 4.48
C SER A 71 2.73 7.94 3.21
N GLU A 72 2.39 6.65 3.06
CA GLU A 72 2.78 5.83 1.91
C GLU A 72 1.72 5.76 0.81
N LEU A 73 0.76 6.68 0.85
CA LEU A 73 -0.37 6.73 -0.07
C LEU A 73 0.05 6.64 -1.54
N SER A 74 1.17 7.27 -1.93
CA SER A 74 1.71 7.24 -3.30
C SER A 74 1.86 5.82 -3.84
N SER A 75 2.45 4.91 -3.05
CA SER A 75 2.64 3.51 -3.43
C SER A 75 1.29 2.81 -3.60
N HIS A 76 0.37 3.00 -2.66
CA HIS A 76 -0.97 2.41 -2.73
C HIS A 76 -1.74 2.86 -3.98
N LEU A 77 -1.75 4.17 -4.29
CA LEU A 77 -2.46 4.70 -5.45
C LEU A 77 -1.89 4.17 -6.76
N LEU A 78 -0.57 4.18 -6.94
CA LEU A 78 0.06 3.68 -8.16
C LEU A 78 -0.14 2.17 -8.36
N ILE A 79 -0.16 1.40 -7.28
CA ILE A 79 -0.41 -0.05 -7.37
C ILE A 79 -1.87 -0.31 -7.74
N LEU A 80 -2.82 0.37 -7.09
CA LEU A 80 -4.25 0.22 -7.37
C LEU A 80 -4.64 0.68 -8.78
N SER A 81 -3.92 1.65 -9.38
CA SER A 81 -4.19 2.08 -10.74
C SER A 81 -3.75 1.09 -11.81
N MET A 82 -2.73 0.27 -11.51
CA MET A 82 -2.13 -0.63 -12.50
C MET A 82 -2.56 -2.09 -12.32
N LYS A 83 -2.78 -2.53 -11.08
CA LYS A 83 -3.13 -3.91 -10.76
C LYS A 83 -4.64 -4.08 -10.84
N LYS A 84 -5.06 -5.30 -11.19
CA LYS A 84 -6.46 -5.71 -11.12
C LYS A 84 -6.91 -6.05 -9.69
N GLY A 85 -5.95 -6.20 -8.77
CA GLY A 85 -6.22 -6.45 -7.35
C GLY A 85 -6.77 -5.20 -6.69
N ASN A 86 -7.78 -5.37 -5.84
CA ASN A 86 -8.43 -4.27 -5.13
C ASN A 86 -7.88 -4.08 -3.71
N VAL A 87 -6.89 -4.89 -3.31
CA VAL A 87 -6.26 -4.83 -1.99
C VAL A 87 -4.76 -4.64 -2.15
N VAL A 88 -4.21 -3.69 -1.40
CA VAL A 88 -2.77 -3.46 -1.26
C VAL A 88 -2.43 -3.45 0.22
N MET A 89 -1.51 -4.31 0.63
CA MET A 89 -1.12 -4.46 2.04
C MET A 89 0.39 -4.30 2.16
N HIS A 90 0.80 -3.40 3.06
CA HIS A 90 2.18 -3.21 3.47
C HIS A 90 2.33 -3.60 4.95
N CYS A 91 3.43 -4.28 5.28
CA CYS A 91 3.79 -4.60 6.66
C CYS A 91 5.28 -4.85 6.82
N HIS A 92 5.73 -4.88 8.07
CA HIS A 92 7.12 -5.14 8.48
C HIS A 92 7.18 -6.48 9.23
N MET A 93 7.52 -7.56 8.53
CA MET A 93 7.68 -8.88 9.14
C MET A 93 9.14 -9.12 9.55
N ASP A 94 9.39 -10.09 10.44
CA ASP A 94 10.69 -10.26 11.11
C ASP A 94 11.80 -10.69 10.13
N ALA A 95 11.58 -11.76 9.36
CA ALA A 95 12.54 -12.26 8.38
C ALA A 95 12.73 -11.26 7.24
N VAL A 96 11.66 -10.60 6.80
CA VAL A 96 11.73 -9.45 5.89
C VAL A 96 12.69 -8.37 6.38
N LEU A 97 12.56 -7.92 7.64
CA LEU A 97 13.44 -6.88 8.20
C LEU A 97 14.89 -7.36 8.35
N ARG A 98 15.09 -8.58 8.86
CA ARG A 98 16.43 -9.18 9.05
C ARG A 98 17.14 -9.39 7.73
N PHE A 99 16.46 -9.95 6.73
CA PHE A 99 17.01 -10.19 5.40
C PHE A 99 17.36 -8.85 4.74
N SER A 100 16.40 -7.93 4.70
CA SER A 100 16.53 -6.66 3.99
C SER A 100 17.58 -5.71 4.56
N SER A 101 17.99 -5.91 5.82
CA SER A 101 19.07 -5.13 6.45
C SER A 101 20.47 -5.68 6.16
N ASN A 102 20.59 -6.97 5.82
CA ASN A 102 21.87 -7.67 5.81
C ASN A 102 22.23 -8.30 4.45
N HIS A 103 21.32 -8.29 3.49
CA HIS A 103 21.52 -8.89 2.17
C HIS A 103 21.44 -7.83 1.06
N PRO A 104 22.20 -7.98 -0.03
CA PRO A 104 21.98 -7.19 -1.22
C PRO A 104 20.65 -7.60 -1.86
N GLY A 105 19.76 -6.64 -2.11
CA GLY A 105 18.52 -6.89 -2.84
C GLY A 105 18.80 -7.27 -4.30
N GLY A 106 17.93 -8.06 -4.90
CA GLY A 106 17.93 -8.40 -6.33
C GLY A 106 16.57 -8.13 -6.96
N ARG A 107 16.48 -7.82 -8.26
CA ARG A 107 15.17 -7.49 -8.90
C ARG A 107 14.10 -8.57 -8.65
N THR A 108 14.52 -9.83 -8.63
CA THR A 108 13.67 -10.99 -8.37
C THR A 108 14.34 -11.89 -7.33
N LEU A 109 13.58 -12.29 -6.32
CA LEU A 109 13.94 -13.21 -5.25
C LEU A 109 13.41 -14.62 -5.56
N PRO A 110 13.88 -15.67 -4.85
CA PRO A 110 13.24 -16.98 -4.85
C PRO A 110 11.72 -16.88 -4.59
N GLY A 111 10.95 -17.88 -5.04
CA GLY A 111 9.49 -17.84 -4.95
C GLY A 111 8.80 -16.89 -5.94
N GLY A 112 9.56 -16.16 -6.77
CA GLY A 112 9.00 -15.22 -7.76
C GLY A 112 8.62 -13.86 -7.16
N PHE A 113 9.15 -13.53 -5.98
CA PHE A 113 8.97 -12.23 -5.33
C PHE A 113 9.86 -11.16 -5.97
N GLY A 114 9.41 -9.91 -5.99
CA GLY A 114 10.23 -8.78 -6.42
C GLY A 114 11.03 -8.19 -5.27
N SER A 115 12.09 -7.43 -5.56
CA SER A 115 12.63 -6.48 -4.58
C SER A 115 13.07 -5.16 -5.21
N VAL A 116 13.07 -4.11 -4.40
CA VAL A 116 13.57 -2.77 -4.76
C VAL A 116 14.57 -2.31 -3.70
N GLY A 117 15.56 -1.52 -4.12
CA GLY A 117 16.56 -0.96 -3.19
C GLY A 117 15.95 -0.07 -2.12
N TRP A 118 16.80 0.47 -1.25
CA TRP A 118 16.34 1.40 -0.21
C TRP A 118 15.92 2.74 -0.85
N PHE A 119 14.73 3.20 -0.48
CA PHE A 119 14.19 4.51 -0.78
C PHE A 119 13.54 5.07 0.47
N GLU A 120 13.39 6.39 0.54
CA GLU A 120 12.69 7.05 1.66
C GLU A 120 11.21 6.61 1.70
N PRO A 121 10.68 6.15 2.86
CA PRO A 121 9.26 5.78 2.99
C PRO A 121 8.33 6.92 2.58
N GLY A 122 7.27 6.58 1.82
CA GLY A 122 6.33 7.56 1.27
C GLY A 122 6.84 8.42 0.10
N SER A 123 8.10 8.26 -0.31
CA SER A 123 8.65 9.00 -1.46
C SER A 123 8.03 8.59 -2.80
N PRO A 124 7.93 9.51 -3.78
CA PRO A 124 7.57 9.17 -5.15
C PRO A 124 8.49 8.11 -5.78
N GLU A 125 9.79 8.15 -5.47
CA GLU A 125 10.80 7.22 -5.99
C GLU A 125 10.50 5.78 -5.55
N LEU A 126 10.17 5.58 -4.26
CA LEU A 126 9.73 4.28 -3.75
C LEU A 126 8.47 3.80 -4.48
N ALA A 127 7.49 4.69 -4.67
CA ALA A 127 6.24 4.36 -5.33
C ALA A 127 6.45 3.93 -6.78
N PHE A 128 7.27 4.65 -7.56
CA PHE A 128 7.58 4.29 -8.95
C PHE A 128 8.43 3.03 -9.06
N ALA A 129 9.42 2.83 -8.18
CA ALA A 129 10.22 1.62 -8.15
C ALA A 129 9.35 0.38 -7.85
N THR A 130 8.47 0.49 -6.87
CA THR A 130 7.51 -0.55 -6.48
C THR A 130 6.55 -0.85 -7.61
N MET A 131 5.96 0.18 -8.22
CA MET A 131 5.07 0.07 -9.38
C MET A 131 5.77 -0.70 -10.51
N ASN A 132 7.04 -0.38 -10.80
CA ASN A 132 7.78 -1.07 -11.86
C ASN A 132 8.05 -2.54 -11.53
N ALA A 133 8.45 -2.86 -10.29
CA ALA A 133 8.62 -4.26 -9.85
C ALA A 133 7.29 -5.03 -9.88
N MET A 134 6.19 -4.36 -9.52
CA MET A 134 4.86 -4.97 -9.56
C MET A 134 4.34 -5.25 -10.96
N LYS A 135 5.00 -4.85 -12.04
CA LYS A 135 4.62 -5.32 -13.39
C LYS A 135 4.78 -6.84 -13.54
N GLU A 136 5.76 -7.41 -12.85
CA GLU A 136 6.11 -8.83 -12.94
C GLU A 136 5.81 -9.59 -11.64
N HIS A 137 5.66 -8.88 -10.52
CA HIS A 137 5.47 -9.47 -9.20
C HIS A 137 4.18 -8.98 -8.54
N ASN A 138 3.58 -9.80 -7.67
CA ASN A 138 2.44 -9.37 -6.83
C ASN A 138 2.88 -8.95 -5.42
N THR A 139 4.05 -9.40 -4.98
CA THR A 139 4.66 -9.03 -3.71
C THR A 139 6.09 -8.56 -3.94
N VAL A 140 6.44 -7.43 -3.31
CA VAL A 140 7.73 -6.76 -3.48
C VAL A 140 8.31 -6.48 -2.10
N LEU A 141 9.56 -6.90 -1.91
CA LEU A 141 10.38 -6.54 -0.76
C LEU A 141 10.96 -5.13 -0.94
N TRP A 142 10.82 -4.29 0.08
CA TRP A 142 11.45 -2.97 0.19
C TRP A 142 12.67 -3.08 1.09
N MET A 143 13.86 -2.95 0.48
CA MET A 143 15.11 -3.15 1.21
C MET A 143 15.27 -2.17 2.38
N GLY A 144 15.49 -2.69 3.59
CA GLY A 144 15.63 -1.91 4.83
C GLY A 144 14.32 -1.32 5.38
N HIS A 145 13.15 -1.78 4.92
CA HIS A 145 11.86 -1.23 5.35
C HIS A 145 10.79 -2.30 5.62
N GLY A 146 10.42 -3.12 4.63
CA GLY A 146 9.28 -4.02 4.78
C GLY A 146 8.90 -4.71 3.48
N ALA A 147 7.68 -5.22 3.38
CA ALA A 147 7.15 -5.80 2.16
C ALA A 147 5.77 -5.23 1.82
N ILE A 148 5.42 -5.26 0.54
CA ILE A 148 4.11 -4.83 0.05
C ILE A 148 3.56 -5.85 -0.94
N SER A 149 2.28 -6.18 -0.81
CA SER A 149 1.57 -7.13 -1.67
C SER A 149 0.30 -6.52 -2.24
N CYS A 150 -0.08 -6.95 -3.45
CA CYS A 150 -1.35 -6.62 -4.07
C CYS A 150 -2.05 -7.89 -4.58
N ALA A 151 -3.32 -8.04 -4.20
CA ALA A 151 -4.12 -9.22 -4.52
C ALA A 151 -5.62 -8.91 -4.61
N GLY A 152 -6.43 -9.93 -4.89
CA GLY A 152 -7.89 -9.82 -4.99
C GLY A 152 -8.60 -9.71 -3.63
N SER A 153 -7.95 -10.16 -2.56
CA SER A 153 -8.48 -10.17 -1.20
C SER A 153 -7.40 -9.91 -0.15
N VAL A 154 -7.83 -9.58 1.07
CA VAL A 154 -6.94 -9.43 2.23
C VAL A 154 -6.24 -10.75 2.55
N ASP A 155 -6.97 -11.87 2.51
CA ASP A 155 -6.43 -13.20 2.78
C ASP A 155 -5.32 -13.59 1.77
N GLU A 156 -5.50 -13.26 0.49
CA GLU A 156 -4.46 -13.49 -0.52
C GLU A 156 -3.22 -12.62 -0.28
N CYS A 157 -3.39 -11.34 0.08
CA CYS A 157 -2.26 -10.49 0.46
C CYS A 157 -1.49 -11.07 1.64
N ILE A 158 -2.19 -11.48 2.71
CA ILE A 158 -1.58 -12.10 3.88
C ILE A 158 -0.85 -13.39 3.48
N GLY A 159 -1.48 -14.25 2.68
CA GLY A 159 -0.88 -15.49 2.18
C GLY A 159 0.43 -15.24 1.43
N ASN A 160 0.43 -14.28 0.49
CA ASN A 160 1.63 -13.94 -0.28
C ASN A 160 2.75 -13.36 0.60
N LEU A 161 2.40 -12.58 1.63
CA LEU A 161 3.36 -11.97 2.56
C LEU A 161 3.96 -13.04 3.48
N LEU A 162 3.15 -13.96 4.00
CA LEU A 162 3.63 -15.09 4.81
C LEU A 162 4.50 -16.06 4.00
N GLU A 163 4.19 -16.24 2.71
CA GLU A 163 5.04 -17.03 1.83
C GLU A 163 6.40 -16.37 1.61
N LEU A 164 6.44 -15.06 1.36
CA LEU A 164 7.70 -14.31 1.30
C LEU A 164 8.49 -14.46 2.61
N GLU A 165 7.84 -14.28 3.76
CA GLU A 165 8.47 -14.42 5.07
C GLU A 165 9.15 -15.79 5.21
N ARG A 166 8.43 -16.88 4.91
CA ARG A 166 8.97 -18.25 4.97
C ARG A 166 10.19 -18.44 4.06
N GLU A 167 10.12 -18.00 2.81
CA GLU A 167 11.26 -18.12 1.88
C GLU A 167 12.50 -17.36 2.39
N LEU A 168 12.30 -16.19 3.01
CA LEU A 168 13.41 -15.42 3.58
C LEU A 168 13.95 -16.05 4.88
N GLU A 169 13.10 -16.65 5.71
CA GLU A 169 13.55 -17.43 6.88
C GLU A 169 14.45 -18.59 6.45
N GLU A 170 14.06 -19.36 5.43
CA GLU A 170 14.86 -20.47 4.91
C GLU A 170 16.24 -20.02 4.41
N ILE A 171 16.33 -18.83 3.80
CA ILE A 171 17.60 -18.26 3.36
C ILE A 171 18.44 -17.77 4.54
N LEU A 172 17.81 -17.21 5.57
CA LEU A 172 18.52 -16.69 6.76
C LEU A 172 19.06 -17.80 7.66
N ASP A 173 18.39 -18.95 7.70
CA ASP A 173 18.74 -20.08 8.55
C ASP A 173 19.68 -21.10 7.87
N GLY A 174 19.87 -20.99 6.56
CA GLY A 174 20.76 -21.84 5.73
C GLY A 174 22.21 -21.34 5.65
#